data_AF-A0AAV8GDQ3-F1
#
_entry.id   AF-A0AAV8GDQ3-F1
#
_cell.length_a   1.000
_cell.length_b   1.000
_cell.length_c   1.000
_cell.angle_alpha   90.00
_cell.angle_beta   90.00
_cell.angle_gamma   90.00
#
_symmetry.space_group_name_H-M   'P 1'
#
loop_
_entity.id
_entity.type
_entity.pdbx_description
1 polymer ?
#
loop_
_entity_poly.entity_id
_entity_poly.type
_entity_poly.pdbx_seq_one_letter_code
_entity_poly.pdbx_strand_id
1 'polypeptide(L)'
;MTLKDLTDNATGRWDVSKLITAFGFHGALFLAITFPDGPLLNDRQDRLVFTTTNNGAFSLKSAYHLLSTEHQQASQPAQLSKEVLNTIWHNTGLLPKVRLFLWKLVKHALPVDQLLATRLRRQKHGCFLYGDPNEDVTHVIFKCHLARRVWLTSSLGIRTDALPNDTAAVMAQVTAHLDEQQLQLFASLAWNIWKHRCKVVYEGGTFDFRRVLSMAGHMLQNVNMARSLYSNRYKQPTRSLLVQDFDFTGFVDGSWVSTGKGGSGWAYVLIDKMGNLIEFACGDEASASPIHSETLALKHAINAAKRHRFTSCSFLTDCKLLHQVMVGELSVESVDWRCFHEILDIKCSLQDTVLIKFQLECTGKNKTQIIELNIED
;
A
#
# COMPACT_ATOMS: atom_id res chain seq x y z
N MET A 1 -11.33 -20.06 -36.09
CA MET A 1 -11.05 -19.61 -37.45
C MET A 1 -9.66 -20.07 -37.81
N THR A 2 -9.57 -20.97 -38.78
CA THR A 2 -8.35 -21.59 -39.29
C THR A 2 -7.88 -20.86 -40.55
N LEU A 3 -6.65 -21.12 -41.00
CA LEU A 3 -6.17 -20.58 -42.28
C LEU A 3 -7.01 -21.11 -43.45
N LYS A 4 -7.47 -22.37 -43.38
CA LYS A 4 -8.34 -22.99 -44.37
C LYS A 4 -9.70 -22.30 -44.47
N ASP A 5 -10.23 -21.79 -43.36
CA ASP A 5 -11.51 -21.07 -43.36
C ASP A 5 -11.44 -19.75 -44.16
N LEU A 6 -10.24 -19.17 -44.27
CA LEU A 6 -9.96 -17.89 -44.93
C LEU A 6 -9.54 -18.01 -46.40
N THR A 7 -9.39 -19.23 -46.89
CA THR A 7 -9.06 -19.53 -48.29
C THR A 7 -10.28 -20.05 -49.05
N ASP A 8 -10.27 -19.88 -50.36
CA ASP A 8 -11.19 -20.56 -51.27
C ASP A 8 -10.73 -22.00 -51.48
N ASN A 9 -11.62 -22.95 -51.20
CA ASN A 9 -11.36 -24.39 -51.28
C ASN A 9 -11.08 -24.86 -52.72
N ALA A 10 -11.53 -24.14 -53.75
CA ALA A 10 -11.33 -24.50 -55.14
C ALA A 10 -9.97 -24.03 -55.68
N THR A 11 -9.49 -22.87 -55.22
CA THR A 11 -8.31 -22.20 -55.76
C THR A 11 -7.11 -22.19 -54.81
N GLY A 12 -7.30 -22.48 -53.52
CA GLY A 12 -6.26 -22.39 -52.48
C GLY A 12 -5.81 -20.97 -52.17
N ARG A 13 -6.42 -19.97 -52.82
CA ARG A 13 -6.10 -18.54 -52.66
C ARG A 13 -6.94 -17.90 -51.56
N TRP A 14 -6.54 -16.71 -51.13
CA TRP A 14 -7.29 -15.93 -50.16
C TRP A 14 -8.71 -15.60 -50.64
N ASP A 15 -9.70 -15.87 -49.79
CA ASP A 15 -11.04 -15.33 -49.97
C ASP A 15 -11.08 -13.91 -49.36
N VAL A 16 -11.01 -12.91 -50.24
CA VAL A 16 -10.91 -11.49 -49.86
C VAL A 16 -12.12 -11.05 -49.01
N SER A 17 -13.31 -11.59 -49.27
CA SER A 17 -14.52 -11.23 -48.51
C SER A 17 -14.43 -11.74 -47.07
N LYS A 18 -13.92 -12.96 -46.88
CA LYS A 18 -13.69 -13.53 -45.55
C LYS A 18 -12.56 -12.81 -44.81
N LEU A 19 -11.48 -12.44 -45.50
CA LEU A 19 -10.39 -11.66 -44.92
C LEU A 19 -10.86 -10.29 -44.43
N ILE A 20 -11.68 -9.57 -45.22
CA ILE A 20 -12.23 -8.26 -44.82
C ILE A 20 -13.13 -8.41 -43.60
N THR A 21 -13.94 -9.48 -43.56
CA THR A 21 -14.83 -9.75 -42.42
C THR A 21 -14.04 -10.05 -41.14
N ALA A 22 -12.92 -10.78 -41.26
CA ALA A 22 -12.11 -11.20 -40.12
C ALA A 22 -11.13 -10.12 -39.60
N PHE A 23 -10.53 -9.33 -40.48
CA PHE A 23 -9.42 -8.43 -40.15
C PHE A 23 -9.64 -6.97 -40.57
N GLY A 24 -10.81 -6.65 -41.13
CA GLY A 24 -11.10 -5.34 -41.71
C GLY A 24 -10.37 -5.12 -43.04
N PHE A 25 -10.72 -4.02 -43.72
CA PHE A 25 -10.21 -3.71 -45.05
C PHE A 25 -8.68 -3.62 -45.11
N HIS A 26 -8.07 -2.92 -44.15
CA HIS A 26 -6.61 -2.75 -44.11
C HIS A 26 -5.86 -4.05 -43.80
N GLY A 27 -6.40 -4.88 -42.90
CA GLY A 27 -5.80 -6.18 -42.57
C GLY A 27 -5.87 -7.16 -43.74
N ALA A 28 -7.00 -7.19 -44.45
CA ALA A 28 -7.18 -7.99 -45.65
C ALA A 28 -6.21 -7.58 -46.76
N LEU A 29 -6.06 -6.28 -47.00
CA LEU A 29 -5.15 -5.76 -48.02
C LEU A 29 -3.69 -6.11 -47.71
N PHE A 30 -3.26 -5.98 -46.44
CA PHE A 30 -1.92 -6.34 -46.01
C PHE A 30 -1.62 -7.82 -46.27
N LEU A 31 -2.55 -8.72 -45.92
CA LEU A 31 -2.39 -10.16 -46.13
C LEU A 31 -2.35 -10.52 -47.63
N ALA A 32 -3.23 -9.91 -48.44
CA ALA A 32 -3.27 -10.13 -49.88
C ALA A 32 -2.01 -9.64 -50.61
N ILE A 33 -1.39 -8.55 -50.15
CA ILE A 33 -0.13 -8.03 -50.72
C ILE A 33 1.07 -8.87 -50.26
N THR A 34 1.11 -9.24 -48.98
CA THR A 34 2.25 -9.96 -48.39
C THR A 34 2.30 -11.42 -48.84
N PHE A 35 1.14 -12.03 -49.08
CA PHE A 35 1.00 -13.42 -49.49
C PHE A 35 0.04 -13.55 -50.69
N PRO A 36 0.46 -13.11 -51.89
CA PRO A 36 -0.44 -12.99 -53.05
C PRO A 36 -0.99 -14.33 -53.55
N ASP A 37 -0.27 -15.43 -53.34
CA ASP A 37 -0.68 -16.78 -53.77
C ASP A 37 -1.47 -17.55 -52.71
N GLY A 38 -1.82 -16.93 -51.58
CA GLY A 38 -2.46 -17.60 -50.44
C GLY A 38 -1.47 -17.96 -49.33
N PRO A 39 -1.94 -18.60 -48.24
CA PRO A 39 -1.06 -19.07 -47.18
C PRO A 39 -0.14 -20.18 -47.71
N LEU A 40 1.13 -20.17 -47.29
CA LEU A 40 2.03 -21.30 -47.49
C LEU A 40 1.51 -22.48 -46.65
N LEU A 41 0.69 -23.34 -47.27
CA LEU A 41 0.19 -24.59 -46.70
C LEU A 41 1.33 -25.61 -46.65
N ASN A 42 2.37 -25.31 -45.88
CA ASN A 42 3.27 -26.34 -45.40
C ASN A 42 2.50 -27.23 -44.41
N ASP A 43 2.97 -28.45 -44.16
CA ASP A 43 2.39 -29.44 -43.23
C ASP A 43 2.46 -29.01 -41.73
N ARG A 44 2.53 -27.70 -41.48
CA ARG A 44 2.54 -27.07 -40.18
C ARG A 44 1.11 -26.90 -39.71
N GLN A 45 0.84 -27.40 -38.51
CA GLN A 45 -0.46 -27.26 -37.88
C GLN A 45 -0.75 -25.79 -37.52
N ASP A 46 -2.01 -25.39 -37.66
CA ASP A 46 -2.50 -24.09 -37.23
C ASP A 46 -2.22 -23.88 -35.73
N ARG A 47 -1.80 -22.67 -35.37
CA ARG A 47 -1.57 -22.27 -33.98
C ARG A 47 -2.52 -21.15 -33.57
N LEU A 48 -2.97 -21.18 -32.32
CA LEU A 48 -3.71 -20.07 -31.74
C LEU A 48 -2.78 -18.86 -31.56
N VAL A 49 -3.23 -17.71 -32.04
CA VAL A 49 -2.51 -16.43 -31.97
C VAL A 49 -3.38 -15.42 -31.25
N PHE A 50 -2.81 -14.75 -30.25
CA PHE A 50 -3.48 -13.65 -29.58
C PHE A 50 -3.31 -12.37 -30.42
N THR A 51 -4.41 -11.87 -30.99
CA THR A 51 -4.39 -10.81 -32.02
C THR A 51 -3.92 -9.45 -31.53
N THR A 52 -3.83 -9.25 -30.22
CA THR A 52 -3.56 -7.93 -29.63
C THR A 52 -2.12 -7.78 -29.15
N THR A 53 -1.27 -8.76 -29.40
CA THR A 53 0.17 -8.70 -29.16
C THR A 53 0.93 -8.89 -30.47
N ASN A 54 1.97 -8.10 -30.71
CA ASN A 54 2.73 -8.14 -31.97
C ASN A 54 3.44 -9.48 -32.22
N ASN A 55 3.73 -10.24 -31.16
CA ASN A 55 4.33 -11.56 -31.24
C ASN A 55 3.30 -12.70 -31.21
N GLY A 56 2.00 -12.38 -31.11
CA GLY A 56 0.94 -13.37 -31.08
C GLY A 56 0.83 -14.17 -29.78
N ALA A 57 1.67 -13.88 -28.77
CA ALA A 57 1.71 -14.62 -27.53
C ALA A 57 0.61 -14.15 -26.59
N PHE A 58 -0.14 -15.10 -26.02
CA PHE A 58 -1.07 -14.83 -24.94
C PHE A 58 -0.31 -14.61 -23.63
N SER A 59 -0.68 -13.56 -22.89
CA SER A 59 -0.26 -13.38 -21.51
C SER A 59 -1.42 -12.83 -20.70
N LEU A 60 -1.46 -13.14 -19.41
CA LEU A 60 -2.47 -12.58 -18.50
C LEU A 60 -2.43 -11.04 -18.52
N LYS A 61 -1.24 -10.46 -18.67
CA LYS A 61 -1.01 -9.01 -18.77
C LYS A 61 -1.65 -8.40 -20.01
N SER A 62 -1.46 -9.01 -21.19
CA SER A 62 -2.02 -8.51 -22.45
C SER A 62 -3.54 -8.68 -22.51
N ALA A 63 -4.06 -9.80 -21.97
CA ALA A 63 -5.49 -10.01 -21.83
C ALA A 63 -6.14 -9.01 -20.87
N TYR A 64 -5.54 -8.76 -19.71
CA TYR A 64 -6.03 -7.76 -18.76
C TYR A 64 -5.99 -6.35 -19.35
N HIS A 65 -4.93 -6.01 -20.08
CA HIS A 65 -4.83 -4.74 -20.78
C HIS A 65 -5.99 -4.55 -21.76
N LEU A 66 -6.25 -5.54 -22.63
CA LEU A 66 -7.39 -5.49 -23.56
C LEU A 66 -8.73 -5.27 -22.84
N LEU A 67 -9.03 -6.09 -21.83
CA LEU A 67 -10.27 -5.99 -21.07
C LEU A 67 -10.38 -4.63 -20.36
N SER A 68 -9.27 -4.11 -19.85
CA SER A 68 -9.24 -2.80 -19.20
C SER A 68 -9.49 -1.65 -20.17
N THR A 69 -8.99 -1.74 -21.41
CA THR A 69 -9.18 -0.73 -22.45
C THR A 69 -10.59 -0.78 -23.03
N GLU A 70 -11.14 -1.98 -23.27
CA GLU A 70 -12.54 -2.16 -23.70
C GLU A 70 -13.51 -1.66 -22.64
N HIS A 71 -13.24 -1.92 -21.36
CA HIS A 71 -14.06 -1.39 -20.25
C HIS A 71 -13.98 0.14 -20.15
N GLN A 72 -12.82 0.74 -20.44
CA GLN A 72 -12.63 2.19 -20.53
C GLN A 72 -13.24 2.83 -21.77
N GLN A 73 -13.54 2.06 -22.82
CA GLN A 73 -14.25 2.54 -24.01
C GLN A 73 -15.77 2.41 -23.87
N ALA A 74 -16.23 1.35 -23.20
CA ALA A 74 -17.66 1.11 -22.95
C ALA A 74 -18.24 1.99 -21.84
N SER A 75 -17.38 2.46 -20.92
CA SER A 75 -17.72 3.46 -19.91
C SER A 75 -16.80 4.64 -20.16
N GLN A 76 -17.30 5.86 -20.38
CA GLN A 76 -16.49 7.06 -20.20
C GLN A 76 -16.57 7.49 -18.72
N PRO A 77 -15.82 6.92 -17.76
CA PRO A 77 -15.57 7.68 -16.55
C PRO A 77 -14.70 8.86 -16.98
N ALA A 78 -15.10 10.08 -16.61
CA ALA A 78 -14.27 11.26 -16.78
C ALA A 78 -12.83 10.91 -16.39
N GLN A 79 -11.91 10.98 -17.36
CA GLN A 79 -10.51 10.62 -17.12
C GLN A 79 -10.04 11.43 -15.92
N LEU A 80 -9.70 10.73 -14.84
CA LEU A 80 -9.36 11.37 -13.59
C LEU A 80 -8.13 12.25 -13.83
N SER A 81 -8.28 13.56 -13.64
CA SER A 81 -7.27 14.51 -14.07
C SER A 81 -5.95 14.24 -13.35
N LYS A 82 -4.83 14.36 -14.06
CA LYS A 82 -3.50 14.14 -13.49
C LYS A 82 -3.25 15.14 -12.36
N GLU A 83 -3.83 16.34 -12.49
CA GLU A 83 -3.79 17.42 -11.52
C GLU A 83 -4.40 16.99 -10.18
N VAL A 84 -5.58 16.36 -10.18
CA VAL A 84 -6.22 15.87 -8.94
C VAL A 84 -5.35 14.80 -8.27
N LEU A 85 -4.79 13.86 -9.02
CA LEU A 85 -3.90 12.84 -8.47
C LEU A 85 -2.63 13.45 -7.89
N ASN A 86 -2.03 14.40 -8.60
CA ASN A 86 -0.82 15.08 -8.14
C ASN A 86 -1.11 15.84 -6.84
N THR A 87 -2.23 16.56 -6.77
CA THR A 87 -2.61 17.27 -5.54
C THR A 87 -2.83 16.31 -4.37
N ILE A 88 -3.44 15.14 -4.60
CA ILE A 88 -3.62 14.13 -3.54
C ILE A 88 -2.28 13.59 -3.05
N TRP A 89 -1.37 13.20 -3.95
CA TRP A 89 -0.15 12.48 -3.57
C TRP A 89 0.99 13.40 -3.12
N HIS A 90 1.12 14.58 -3.73
CA HIS A 90 2.19 15.54 -3.43
C HIS A 90 1.87 16.52 -2.30
N ASN A 91 0.63 16.59 -1.81
CA ASN A 91 0.31 17.42 -0.66
C ASN A 91 0.93 16.84 0.62
N THR A 92 2.07 17.40 1.02
CA THR A 92 2.84 16.95 2.18
C THR A 92 2.16 17.23 3.52
N GLY A 93 1.15 18.11 3.54
CA GLY A 93 0.34 18.40 4.72
C GLY A 93 -0.76 17.37 4.98
N LEU A 94 -1.02 16.45 4.05
CA LEU A 94 -1.96 15.36 4.28
C LEU A 94 -1.25 14.15 4.88
N LEU A 95 -1.85 13.54 5.91
CA LEU A 95 -1.41 12.25 6.44
C LEU A 95 -1.51 11.17 5.33
N PRO A 96 -0.56 10.21 5.26
CA PRO A 96 -0.58 9.17 4.23
C PRO A 96 -1.90 8.40 4.13
N LYS A 97 -2.53 8.11 5.28
CA LYS A 97 -3.85 7.44 5.34
C LYS A 97 -4.97 8.27 4.69
N VAL A 98 -4.89 9.60 4.80
CA VAL A 98 -5.87 10.53 4.20
C VAL A 98 -5.63 10.62 2.70
N ARG A 99 -4.39 10.64 2.22
CA ARG A 99 -4.09 10.58 0.77
C ARG A 99 -4.64 9.32 0.12
N LEU A 100 -4.40 8.17 0.74
CA LEU A 100 -4.95 6.89 0.27
C LEU A 100 -6.49 6.91 0.27
N PHE A 101 -7.10 7.48 1.29
CA PHE A 101 -8.55 7.66 1.34
C PHE A 101 -9.07 8.54 0.20
N LEU A 102 -8.47 9.70 -0.03
CA LEU A 102 -8.87 10.59 -1.12
C LEU A 102 -8.70 9.92 -2.49
N TRP A 103 -7.63 9.14 -2.68
CA TRP A 103 -7.47 8.34 -3.88
C TRP A 103 -8.60 7.30 -4.04
N LYS A 104 -8.96 6.59 -2.97
CA LYS A 104 -10.11 5.66 -3.00
C LYS A 104 -11.43 6.40 -3.25
N LEU A 105 -11.57 7.61 -2.71
CA LEU A 105 -12.76 8.46 -2.88
C LEU A 105 -12.99 8.81 -4.35
N VAL A 106 -11.96 9.32 -5.02
CA VAL A 106 -12.05 9.74 -6.44
C VAL A 106 -12.11 8.56 -7.40
N LYS A 107 -11.62 7.38 -6.99
CA LYS A 107 -11.73 6.13 -7.75
C LYS A 107 -12.99 5.32 -7.43
N HIS A 108 -13.92 5.86 -6.64
CA HIS A 108 -15.14 5.17 -6.21
C HIS A 108 -14.86 3.78 -5.62
N ALA A 109 -13.76 3.64 -4.89
CA ALA A 109 -13.25 2.39 -4.33
C ALA A 109 -13.52 2.22 -2.82
N LEU A 110 -14.38 3.08 -2.25
CA LEU A 110 -14.81 2.96 -0.86
C LEU A 110 -15.92 1.91 -0.73
N PRO A 111 -15.91 1.09 0.34
CA PRO A 111 -16.89 0.04 0.57
C PRO A 111 -18.22 0.62 1.09
N VAL A 112 -18.95 1.31 0.21
CA VAL A 112 -20.34 1.77 0.45
C VAL A 112 -21.35 0.71 0.07
N ASP A 113 -22.58 0.83 0.56
CA ASP A 113 -23.65 -0.16 0.35
C ASP A 113 -23.84 -0.52 -1.12
N GLN A 114 -23.91 0.46 -2.03
CA GLN A 114 -24.05 0.19 -3.47
C GLN A 114 -22.93 -0.70 -4.03
N LEU A 115 -21.67 -0.45 -3.63
CA LEU A 115 -20.52 -1.18 -4.14
C LEU A 115 -20.42 -2.58 -3.53
N LEU A 116 -20.75 -2.70 -2.24
CA LEU A 116 -20.82 -3.99 -1.55
C LEU A 116 -21.96 -4.85 -2.09
N ALA A 117 -23.14 -4.29 -2.33
CA ALA A 117 -24.28 -4.98 -2.94
C ALA A 117 -23.90 -5.53 -4.32
N THR A 118 -23.23 -4.72 -5.14
CA THR A 118 -22.81 -5.13 -6.50
C THR A 118 -21.73 -6.21 -6.47
N ARG A 119 -20.69 -6.04 -5.64
CA ARG A 119 -19.53 -6.95 -5.62
C ARG A 119 -19.79 -8.24 -4.87
N LEU A 120 -20.58 -8.19 -3.80
CA LEU A 120 -20.86 -9.34 -2.94
C LEU A 120 -22.25 -9.95 -3.20
N ARG A 121 -23.02 -9.42 -4.16
CA ARG A 121 -24.40 -9.84 -4.47
C ARG A 121 -25.31 -9.85 -3.24
N ARG A 122 -25.17 -8.83 -2.38
CA ARG A 122 -25.98 -8.65 -1.17
C ARG A 122 -27.14 -7.69 -1.43
N GLN A 123 -28.18 -7.76 -0.59
CA GLN A 123 -29.28 -6.79 -0.63
C GLN A 123 -28.76 -5.39 -0.30
N LYS A 124 -29.33 -4.37 -0.94
CA LYS A 124 -29.08 -2.97 -0.60
C LYS A 124 -29.83 -2.60 0.67
N HIS A 125 -29.14 -1.95 1.59
CA HIS A 125 -29.69 -1.46 2.84
C HIS A 125 -29.89 0.06 2.85
N GLY A 126 -29.26 0.77 1.91
CA GLY A 126 -29.29 2.23 1.87
C GLY A 126 -28.32 2.87 2.87
N CYS A 127 -28.53 4.16 3.15
CA CYS A 127 -27.65 4.96 3.98
C CYS A 127 -27.86 4.66 5.46
N PHE A 128 -26.85 4.10 6.11
CA PHE A 128 -26.91 3.73 7.53
C PHE A 128 -27.01 4.93 8.48
N LEU A 129 -26.76 6.15 8.00
CA LEU A 129 -26.76 7.35 8.84
C LEU A 129 -28.12 8.05 8.90
N TYR A 130 -28.87 8.05 7.80
CA TYR A 130 -30.12 8.81 7.68
C TYR A 130 -31.28 8.00 7.08
N GLY A 131 -31.03 6.75 6.63
CA GLY A 131 -32.05 5.89 6.06
C GLY A 131 -32.43 6.23 4.61
N ASP A 132 -31.60 6.99 3.89
CA ASP A 132 -31.80 7.22 2.45
C ASP A 132 -31.72 5.89 1.69
N PRO A 133 -32.66 5.57 0.77
CA PRO A 133 -32.65 4.30 0.02
C PRO A 133 -31.39 4.05 -0.81
N ASN A 134 -30.61 5.09 -1.16
CA ASN A 134 -29.39 4.95 -1.94
C ASN A 134 -28.16 5.47 -1.19
N GLU A 135 -27.17 4.59 -1.00
CA GLU A 135 -25.86 4.96 -0.45
C GLU A 135 -24.75 4.68 -1.46
N ASP A 136 -24.35 5.74 -2.17
CA ASP A 136 -23.14 5.78 -2.98
C ASP A 136 -22.04 6.62 -2.30
N VAL A 137 -20.85 6.63 -2.91
CA VAL A 137 -19.69 7.32 -2.35
C VAL A 137 -19.92 8.83 -2.26
N THR A 138 -20.56 9.42 -3.27
CA THR A 138 -20.88 10.85 -3.31
C THR A 138 -21.90 11.21 -2.23
N HIS A 139 -22.90 10.35 -2.01
CA HIS A 139 -23.91 10.49 -0.97
C HIS A 139 -23.26 10.50 0.40
N VAL A 140 -22.49 9.46 0.75
CA VAL A 140 -21.90 9.32 2.08
C VAL A 140 -21.06 10.54 2.47
N ILE A 141 -20.30 11.08 1.51
CA ILE A 141 -19.37 12.17 1.80
C ILE A 141 -20.02 13.56 1.63
N PHE A 142 -20.91 13.77 0.66
CA PHE A 142 -21.39 15.12 0.31
C PHE A 142 -22.90 15.31 0.40
N LYS A 143 -23.73 14.29 0.11
CA LYS A 143 -25.20 14.50 -0.01
C LYS A 143 -26.00 14.01 1.21
N CYS A 144 -25.44 13.12 2.03
CA CYS A 144 -26.06 12.68 3.28
C CYS A 144 -26.35 13.90 4.17
N HIS A 145 -27.57 14.01 4.71
CA HIS A 145 -27.99 15.17 5.52
C HIS A 145 -27.03 15.51 6.65
N LEU A 146 -26.47 14.49 7.31
CA LEU A 146 -25.49 14.66 8.38
C LEU A 146 -24.13 15.14 7.85
N ALA A 147 -23.69 14.64 6.69
CA ALA A 147 -22.49 15.13 6.03
C ALA A 147 -22.66 16.59 5.55
N ARG A 148 -23.80 16.93 4.93
CA ARG A 148 -24.15 18.30 4.54
C ARG A 148 -24.03 19.27 5.71
N ARG A 149 -24.50 18.86 6.89
CA ARG A 149 -24.40 19.65 8.12
C ARG A 149 -22.95 19.90 8.52
N VAL A 150 -22.07 18.90 8.45
CA VAL A 150 -20.64 19.06 8.72
C VAL A 150 -20.02 20.09 7.77
N TRP A 151 -20.27 19.97 6.46
CA TRP A 151 -19.71 20.89 5.46
C TRP A 151 -20.17 22.33 5.68
N LEU A 152 -21.47 22.54 5.89
CA LEU A 152 -22.07 23.85 6.08
C LEU A 152 -21.60 24.53 7.38
N THR A 153 -21.42 23.76 8.46
CA THR A 153 -21.04 24.31 9.77
C THR A 153 -19.53 24.37 10.00
N SER A 154 -18.73 23.80 9.08
CA SER A 154 -17.28 23.98 9.08
C SER A 154 -16.89 25.40 8.68
N SER A 155 -15.64 25.79 8.95
CA SER A 155 -15.10 27.07 8.47
C SER A 155 -14.97 27.16 6.95
N LEU A 156 -15.13 26.05 6.21
CA LEU A 156 -15.22 26.08 4.74
C LEU A 156 -16.61 26.49 4.24
N GLY A 157 -17.66 26.38 5.07
CA GLY A 157 -19.01 26.82 4.73
C GLY A 157 -19.60 26.21 3.45
N ILE A 158 -19.17 25.01 3.05
CA ILE A 158 -19.47 24.44 1.73
C ILE A 158 -20.95 24.05 1.65
N ARG A 159 -21.66 24.64 0.69
CA ARG A 159 -23.01 24.22 0.29
C ARG A 159 -22.93 23.09 -0.73
N THR A 160 -23.05 21.87 -0.23
CA THR A 160 -22.93 20.64 -1.02
C THR A 160 -24.01 20.44 -2.09
N ASP A 161 -25.09 21.20 -2.07
CA ASP A 161 -26.16 21.11 -3.07
C ASP A 161 -25.70 21.59 -4.45
N ALA A 162 -24.77 22.55 -4.49
CA ALA A 162 -24.17 23.04 -5.72
C ALA A 162 -23.02 22.15 -6.25
N LEU A 163 -22.59 21.15 -5.47
CA LEU A 163 -21.51 20.27 -5.87
C LEU A 163 -21.96 19.23 -6.91
N PRO A 164 -21.09 18.88 -7.88
CA PRO A 164 -21.34 17.79 -8.82
C PRO A 164 -21.70 16.48 -8.13
N ASN A 165 -22.46 15.63 -8.83
CA ASN A 165 -22.77 14.26 -8.38
C ASN A 165 -21.63 13.27 -8.73
N ASP A 166 -20.38 13.72 -8.68
CA ASP A 166 -19.19 12.90 -8.90
C ASP A 166 -18.03 13.37 -8.02
N THR A 167 -17.39 12.45 -7.31
CA THR A 167 -16.34 12.77 -6.35
C THR A 167 -15.06 13.28 -7.01
N ALA A 168 -14.76 12.85 -8.24
CA ALA A 168 -13.59 13.34 -8.97
C ALA A 168 -13.82 14.79 -9.46
N ALA A 169 -15.03 15.10 -9.95
CA ALA A 169 -15.43 16.46 -10.31
C ALA A 169 -15.44 17.41 -9.10
N VAL A 170 -15.93 16.95 -7.93
CA VAL A 170 -15.84 17.72 -6.68
C VAL A 170 -14.39 17.97 -6.31
N MET A 171 -13.53 16.95 -6.37
CA MET A 171 -12.11 17.13 -6.08
C MET A 171 -11.45 18.11 -7.05
N ALA A 172 -11.76 18.07 -8.34
CA ALA A 172 -11.24 19.02 -9.31
C ALA A 172 -11.63 20.47 -8.97
N GLN A 173 -12.89 20.72 -8.61
CA GLN A 173 -13.35 22.04 -8.16
C GLN A 173 -12.63 22.47 -6.89
N VAL A 174 -12.53 21.59 -5.90
CA VAL A 174 -11.88 21.88 -4.62
C VAL A 174 -10.40 22.19 -4.81
N THR A 175 -9.69 21.43 -5.65
CA THR A 175 -8.27 21.68 -5.94
C THR A 175 -8.02 22.98 -6.71
N ALA A 176 -9.02 23.47 -7.44
CA ALA A 176 -8.91 24.71 -8.21
C ALA A 176 -9.23 25.96 -7.37
N HIS A 177 -10.04 25.85 -6.31
CA HIS A 177 -10.58 27.00 -5.57
C HIS A 177 -10.10 27.10 -4.12
N LEU A 178 -9.63 26.01 -3.51
CA LEU A 178 -9.14 26.02 -2.13
C LEU A 178 -7.62 26.17 -2.07
N ASP A 179 -7.15 26.94 -1.09
CA ASP A 179 -5.73 27.00 -0.75
C ASP A 179 -5.25 25.70 -0.05
N GLU A 180 -3.94 25.60 0.24
CA GLU A 180 -3.38 24.39 0.86
C GLU A 180 -4.00 24.07 2.23
N GLN A 181 -4.25 25.08 3.07
CA GLN A 181 -4.78 24.88 4.42
C GLN A 181 -6.26 24.48 4.37
N GLN A 182 -7.03 25.15 3.51
CA GLN A 182 -8.43 24.83 3.25
C GLN A 182 -8.56 23.43 2.65
N LEU A 183 -7.67 23.03 1.74
CA LEU A 183 -7.63 21.68 1.18
C LEU A 183 -7.29 20.63 2.25
N GLN A 184 -6.36 20.92 3.16
CA GLN A 184 -6.06 20.03 4.29
C GLN A 184 -7.28 19.87 5.21
N LEU A 185 -8.00 20.96 5.48
CA LEU A 185 -9.24 20.92 6.25
C LEU A 185 -10.33 20.13 5.53
N PHE A 186 -10.51 20.37 4.23
CA PHE A 186 -11.44 19.63 3.40
C PHE A 186 -11.16 18.12 3.47
N ALA A 187 -9.91 17.72 3.27
CA ALA A 187 -9.49 16.33 3.33
C ALA A 187 -9.71 15.72 4.72
N SER A 188 -9.43 16.48 5.78
CA SER A 188 -9.61 16.05 7.17
C SER A 188 -11.09 15.88 7.51
N LEU A 189 -11.96 16.77 7.04
CA LEU A 189 -13.42 16.65 7.21
C LEU A 189 -13.95 15.42 6.47
N ALA A 190 -13.61 15.26 5.18
CA ALA A 190 -14.04 14.11 4.39
C ALA A 190 -13.61 12.77 5.02
N TRP A 191 -12.36 12.69 5.50
CA TRP A 191 -11.86 11.52 6.22
C TRP A 191 -12.63 11.25 7.52
N ASN A 192 -12.91 12.27 8.33
CA ASN A 192 -13.61 12.10 9.58
C ASN A 192 -15.11 11.78 9.39
N ILE A 193 -15.75 12.31 8.35
CA ILE A 193 -17.10 11.90 7.94
C ILE A 193 -17.11 10.40 7.64
N TRP A 194 -16.18 9.93 6.80
CA TRP A 194 -16.05 8.51 6.46
C TRP A 194 -15.78 7.64 7.71
N LYS A 195 -14.83 8.04 8.56
CA LYS A 195 -14.48 7.30 9.78
C LYS A 195 -15.65 7.23 10.76
N HIS A 196 -16.38 8.32 10.95
CA HIS A 196 -17.53 8.34 11.83
C HIS A 196 -18.68 7.50 11.28
N ARG A 197 -18.90 7.50 9.95
CA ARG A 197 -19.84 6.58 9.29
C ARG A 197 -19.47 5.12 9.54
N CYS A 198 -18.19 4.77 9.33
CA CYS A 198 -17.72 3.40 9.59
C CYS A 198 -17.97 3.01 11.05
N LYS A 199 -17.69 3.92 11.99
CA LYS A 199 -17.93 3.66 13.41
C LYS A 199 -19.41 3.35 13.69
N VAL A 200 -20.33 4.17 13.19
CA VAL A 200 -21.77 3.92 13.36
C VAL A 200 -22.19 2.57 12.78
N VAL A 201 -21.65 2.19 11.63
CA VAL A 201 -22.01 0.94 10.94
C VAL A 201 -21.48 -0.30 11.67
N TYR A 202 -20.25 -0.26 12.20
CA TYR A 202 -19.61 -1.44 12.81
C TYR A 202 -19.78 -1.54 14.32
N GLU A 203 -19.84 -0.41 15.02
CA GLU A 203 -19.91 -0.33 16.49
C GLU A 203 -21.29 0.12 16.98
N GLY A 204 -22.19 0.52 16.07
CA GLY A 204 -23.47 1.13 16.42
C GLY A 204 -23.33 2.58 16.92
N GLY A 205 -24.46 3.16 17.32
CA GLY A 205 -24.54 4.51 17.87
C GLY A 205 -25.03 5.58 16.89
N THR A 206 -24.87 6.85 17.26
CA THR A 206 -25.37 8.00 16.49
C THR A 206 -24.24 8.81 15.87
N PHE A 207 -24.48 9.36 14.69
CA PHE A 207 -23.54 10.28 14.06
C PHE A 207 -23.56 11.64 14.74
N ASP A 208 -22.40 12.10 15.24
CA ASP A 208 -22.26 13.42 15.85
C ASP A 208 -21.38 14.33 14.97
N PHE A 209 -22.02 15.29 14.31
CA PHE A 209 -21.33 16.25 13.44
C PHE A 209 -20.35 17.14 14.21
N ARG A 210 -20.61 17.47 15.49
CA ARG A 210 -19.71 18.30 16.30
C ARG A 210 -18.41 17.57 16.59
N ARG A 211 -18.50 16.26 16.85
CA ARG A 211 -17.34 15.39 17.03
C ARG A 211 -16.51 15.30 15.75
N VAL A 212 -17.15 15.19 14.59
CA VAL A 212 -16.44 15.20 13.29
C VAL A 212 -15.66 16.50 13.09
N LEU A 213 -16.27 17.66 13.35
CA LEU A 213 -15.61 18.97 13.26
C LEU A 213 -14.41 19.08 14.21
N SER A 214 -14.59 18.70 15.48
CA SER A 214 -13.53 18.71 16.49
C SER A 214 -12.37 17.78 16.09
N MET A 215 -12.66 16.54 15.66
CA MET A 215 -11.62 15.58 15.25
C MET A 215 -10.86 16.03 14.00
N ALA A 216 -11.53 16.69 13.04
CA ALA A 216 -10.86 17.27 11.88
C ALA A 216 -9.93 18.42 12.30
N GLY A 217 -10.36 19.30 13.20
CA GLY A 217 -9.52 20.38 13.75
C GLY A 217 -8.29 19.85 14.50
N HIS A 218 -8.48 18.87 15.39
CA HIS A 218 -7.37 18.23 16.11
C HIS A 218 -6.39 17.52 15.17
N MET A 219 -6.89 16.88 14.11
CA MET A 219 -6.02 16.24 13.11
C MET A 219 -5.09 17.25 12.44
N LEU A 220 -5.60 18.43 12.06
CA LEU A 220 -4.78 19.49 11.47
C LEU A 220 -3.78 20.08 12.46
N GLN A 221 -4.22 20.37 13.69
CA GLN A 221 -3.34 20.88 14.73
C GLN A 221 -2.17 19.92 14.99
N ASN A 222 -2.45 18.62 15.11
CA ASN A 222 -1.42 17.61 15.32
C ASN A 222 -0.44 17.51 14.16
N VAL A 223 -0.92 17.61 12.91
CA VAL A 223 -0.05 17.62 11.73
C VAL A 223 0.83 18.87 11.70
N ASN A 224 0.28 20.04 12.01
CA ASN A 224 1.02 21.29 12.03
C ASN A 224 2.05 21.33 13.17
N MET A 225 1.69 20.86 14.36
CA MET A 225 2.62 20.71 15.49
C MET A 225 3.73 19.71 15.16
N ALA A 226 3.41 18.57 14.55
CA ALA A 226 4.41 17.63 14.09
C ALA A 226 5.36 18.31 13.09
N ARG A 227 4.83 18.99 12.07
CA ARG A 227 5.63 19.70 11.06
C ARG A 227 6.55 20.76 11.66
N SER A 228 6.11 21.53 12.66
CA SER A 228 6.96 22.53 13.31
C SER A 228 8.08 21.92 14.15
N LEU A 229 7.82 20.78 14.81
CA LEU A 229 8.85 19.99 15.49
C LEU A 229 9.87 19.42 14.50
N TYR A 230 9.42 18.99 13.32
CA TYR A 230 10.28 18.43 12.28
C TYR A 230 11.05 19.49 11.48
N SER A 231 10.50 20.69 11.25
CA SER A 231 11.21 21.77 10.52
C SER A 231 12.40 22.31 11.29
N ASN A 232 12.35 22.29 12.63
CA ASN A 232 13.44 22.75 13.49
C ASN A 232 14.53 21.70 13.74
N ARG A 233 14.38 20.45 13.28
CA ARG A 233 15.38 19.37 13.49
C ARG A 233 15.87 18.70 12.21
N TYR A 234 15.51 19.19 11.03
CA TYR A 234 15.88 18.52 9.78
C TYR A 234 17.23 19.00 9.24
N LYS A 235 18.32 18.43 9.76
CA LYS A 235 19.39 17.98 8.84
C LYS A 235 18.85 16.69 8.22
N GLN A 236 18.89 16.58 6.89
CA GLN A 236 18.61 15.32 6.22
C GLN A 236 19.35 14.20 6.96
N PRO A 237 18.73 13.06 7.31
CA PRO A 237 19.51 11.89 7.60
C PRO A 237 20.16 11.52 6.28
N THR A 238 21.41 11.96 6.11
CA THR A 238 22.30 11.40 5.12
C THR A 238 22.23 9.90 5.33
N ARG A 239 22.12 9.14 4.24
CA ARG A 239 22.12 7.67 4.18
C ARG A 239 23.40 7.01 4.76
N SER A 240 24.15 7.73 5.59
CA SER A 240 25.56 7.57 5.92
C SER A 240 25.82 7.15 7.37
N LEU A 241 24.82 7.07 8.25
CA LEU A 241 25.05 6.79 9.67
C LEU A 241 24.87 5.32 10.10
N LEU A 242 24.43 4.43 9.20
CA LEU A 242 24.24 3.02 9.54
C LEU A 242 25.49 2.15 9.37
N VAL A 243 26.55 2.69 8.77
CA VAL A 243 27.53 1.86 8.05
C VAL A 243 29.00 2.15 8.44
N GLN A 244 29.30 3.16 9.25
CA GLN A 244 30.69 3.67 9.32
C GLN A 244 31.55 3.23 10.51
N ASP A 245 30.96 2.75 11.62
CA ASP A 245 31.74 2.48 12.85
C ASP A 245 31.84 1.00 13.25
N PHE A 246 31.08 0.12 12.59
CA PHE A 246 31.03 -1.32 12.89
C PHE A 246 31.46 -2.13 11.67
N ASP A 247 32.09 -3.27 11.91
CA ASP A 247 32.48 -4.17 10.82
C ASP A 247 31.22 -4.75 10.14
N PHE A 248 30.14 -4.93 10.93
CA PHE A 248 28.88 -5.55 10.51
C PHE A 248 27.65 -4.86 11.08
N THR A 249 26.60 -4.83 10.26
CA THR A 249 25.27 -4.37 10.67
C THR A 249 24.24 -5.47 10.39
N GLY A 250 23.52 -5.89 11.43
CA GLY A 250 22.49 -6.93 11.37
C GLY A 250 21.09 -6.37 11.56
N PHE A 251 20.17 -6.67 10.65
CA PHE A 251 18.74 -6.40 10.80
C PHE A 251 18.05 -7.67 11.30
N VAL A 252 17.21 -7.56 12.32
CA VAL A 252 16.50 -8.71 12.93
C VAL A 252 15.02 -8.42 13.02
N ASP A 253 14.20 -9.44 12.74
CA ASP A 253 12.74 -9.35 12.79
C ASP A 253 12.12 -10.69 13.18
N GLY A 254 11.12 -10.64 14.07
CA GLY A 254 10.40 -11.79 14.60
C GLY A 254 8.91 -11.71 14.30
N SER A 255 8.36 -12.76 13.70
CA SER A 255 6.92 -12.89 13.46
C SER A 255 6.28 -13.88 14.43
N TRP A 256 5.10 -13.53 14.94
CA TRP A 256 4.33 -14.40 15.84
C TRP A 256 2.82 -14.25 15.64
N VAL A 257 2.10 -15.38 15.66
CA VAL A 257 0.64 -15.43 15.49
C VAL A 257 0.00 -16.19 16.64
N SER A 258 -0.95 -15.53 17.34
CA SER A 258 -1.68 -16.11 18.49
C SER A 258 -2.82 -17.06 18.12
N THR A 259 -3.33 -17.03 16.89
CA THR A 259 -4.58 -17.70 16.51
C THR A 259 -4.36 -18.86 15.52
N GLY A 260 -5.02 -20.00 15.77
CA GLY A 260 -4.98 -21.19 14.91
C GLY A 260 -3.92 -22.21 15.33
N LYS A 261 -3.17 -22.77 14.37
CA LYS A 261 -2.11 -23.78 14.61
C LYS A 261 -0.89 -23.24 15.38
N GLY A 262 -0.85 -21.92 15.68
CA GLY A 262 0.35 -21.26 16.21
C GLY A 262 1.46 -21.23 15.16
N GLY A 263 2.17 -20.13 15.06
CA GLY A 263 3.27 -20.00 14.12
C GLY A 263 4.18 -18.86 14.52
N SER A 264 5.47 -19.12 14.48
CA SER A 264 6.50 -18.16 14.79
C SER A 264 7.65 -18.36 13.82
N GLY A 265 8.15 -17.24 13.33
CA GLY A 265 9.24 -17.22 12.39
C GLY A 265 10.22 -16.13 12.77
N TRP A 266 11.48 -16.34 12.44
CA TRP A 266 12.55 -15.38 12.65
C TRP A 266 13.26 -15.12 11.32
N ALA A 267 13.80 -13.93 11.17
CA ALA A 267 14.66 -13.59 10.06
C ALA A 267 15.77 -12.64 10.50
N TYR A 268 16.93 -12.75 9.86
CA TYR A 268 17.98 -11.75 9.96
C TYR A 268 18.68 -11.49 8.64
N VAL A 269 19.27 -10.31 8.51
CA VAL A 269 20.10 -9.90 7.38
C VAL A 269 21.37 -9.25 7.91
N LEU A 270 22.53 -9.77 7.55
CA LEU A 270 23.84 -9.21 7.87
C LEU A 270 24.44 -8.52 6.64
N ILE A 271 24.85 -7.26 6.83
CA ILE A 271 25.55 -6.47 5.81
C ILE A 271 26.93 -6.03 6.32
N ASP A 272 27.88 -5.85 5.41
CA ASP A 272 29.20 -5.30 5.73
C ASP A 272 29.16 -3.76 5.86
N LYS A 273 30.30 -3.19 6.28
CA LYS A 273 30.56 -1.74 6.32
C LYS A 273 30.50 -1.02 4.96
N MET A 274 30.26 -1.72 3.86
CA MET A 274 30.05 -1.14 2.52
C MET A 274 28.58 -1.27 2.08
N GLY A 275 27.73 -1.90 2.89
CA GLY A 275 26.33 -2.18 2.59
C GLY A 275 26.12 -3.42 1.71
N ASN A 276 27.15 -4.25 1.49
CA ASN A 276 27.00 -5.51 0.78
C ASN A 276 26.40 -6.57 1.68
N LEU A 277 25.52 -7.39 1.11
CA LEU A 277 24.93 -8.55 1.77
C LEU A 277 26.00 -9.61 2.04
N ILE A 278 26.12 -10.04 3.30
CA ILE A 278 27.01 -11.14 3.71
C ILE A 278 26.21 -12.42 3.82
N GLU A 279 25.17 -12.39 4.66
CA GLU A 279 24.35 -13.54 4.98
C GLU A 279 22.94 -13.06 5.34
N PHE A 280 21.94 -13.85 4.97
CA PHE A 280 20.60 -13.73 5.51
C PHE A 280 20.09 -15.14 5.80
N ALA A 281 19.25 -15.26 6.81
CA ALA A 281 18.55 -16.51 7.05
C ALA A 281 17.16 -16.22 7.61
N CYS A 282 16.27 -17.17 7.41
CA CYS A 282 14.97 -17.21 8.04
C CYS A 282 14.63 -18.65 8.41
N GLY A 283 13.76 -18.80 9.39
CA GLY A 283 13.30 -20.10 9.84
C GLY A 283 12.03 -19.99 10.67
N ASP A 284 11.44 -21.15 10.92
CA ASP A 284 10.37 -21.33 11.89
C ASP A 284 10.93 -21.97 13.16
N GLU A 285 10.64 -21.35 14.29
CA GLU A 285 11.03 -21.87 15.61
C GLU A 285 9.94 -21.51 16.59
N ALA A 286 9.50 -22.48 17.40
CA ALA A 286 8.38 -22.30 18.32
C ALA A 286 8.69 -21.19 19.35
N SER A 287 7.91 -20.12 19.32
CA SER A 287 8.02 -19.01 20.26
C SER A 287 6.72 -18.78 21.04
N ALA A 288 6.86 -18.42 22.30
CA ALA A 288 5.73 -18.32 23.24
C ALA A 288 5.04 -16.95 23.21
N SER A 289 5.67 -15.95 22.60
CA SER A 289 5.20 -14.57 22.55
C SER A 289 5.89 -13.79 21.42
N PRO A 290 5.37 -12.60 21.03
CA PRO A 290 6.00 -11.75 20.04
C PRO A 290 7.44 -11.37 20.40
N ILE A 291 7.71 -11.02 21.66
CA ILE A 291 9.08 -10.70 22.09
C ILE A 291 10.00 -11.93 22.06
N HIS A 292 9.46 -13.13 22.29
CA HIS A 292 10.25 -14.34 22.17
C HIS A 292 10.67 -14.57 20.70
N SER A 293 9.79 -14.39 19.70
CA SER A 293 10.21 -14.50 18.29
C SER A 293 11.28 -13.47 17.90
N GLU A 294 11.18 -12.24 18.41
CA GLU A 294 12.19 -11.19 18.19
C GLU A 294 13.55 -11.57 18.82
N THR A 295 13.50 -12.12 20.03
CA THR A 295 14.69 -12.58 20.76
C THR A 295 15.38 -13.72 20.01
N LEU A 296 14.61 -14.66 19.45
CA LEU A 296 15.15 -15.75 18.63
C LEU A 296 15.80 -15.22 17.35
N ALA A 297 15.19 -14.26 16.66
CA ALA A 297 15.77 -13.62 15.49
C ALA A 297 17.15 -13.00 15.82
N LEU A 298 17.23 -12.30 16.95
CA LEU A 298 18.48 -11.74 17.43
C LEU A 298 19.51 -12.83 17.80
N LYS A 299 19.09 -13.90 18.48
CA LYS A 299 19.97 -15.03 18.84
C LYS A 299 20.61 -15.66 17.60
N HIS A 300 19.81 -15.92 16.56
CA HIS A 300 20.31 -16.48 15.30
C HIS A 300 21.26 -15.51 14.58
N ALA A 301 20.94 -14.22 14.58
CA ALA A 301 21.81 -13.20 14.00
C ALA A 301 23.17 -13.11 14.72
N ILE A 302 23.19 -13.18 16.04
CA ILE A 302 24.42 -13.19 16.85
C ILE A 302 25.23 -14.47 16.58
N ASN A 303 24.59 -15.63 16.52
CA ASN A 303 25.26 -16.89 16.21
C ASN A 303 25.89 -16.86 14.80
N ALA A 304 25.20 -16.26 13.83
CA ALA A 304 25.74 -16.03 12.50
C ALA A 304 26.93 -15.07 12.53
N ALA A 305 26.83 -13.95 13.25
CA ALA A 305 27.92 -13.01 13.46
C ALA A 305 29.16 -13.67 14.09
N LYS A 306 28.97 -14.54 15.09
CA LYS A 306 30.05 -15.31 15.71
C LYS A 306 30.74 -16.27 14.75
N ARG A 307 29.98 -16.96 13.87
CA ARG A 307 30.55 -17.85 12.85
C ARG A 307 31.53 -17.13 11.91
N HIS A 308 31.27 -15.85 11.63
CA HIS A 308 32.14 -15.02 10.79
C HIS A 308 33.24 -14.28 11.57
N ARG A 309 33.42 -14.57 12.87
CA ARG A 309 34.49 -14.04 13.74
C ARG A 309 34.57 -12.52 13.81
N PHE A 310 33.42 -11.89 14.01
CA PHE A 310 33.33 -10.44 14.04
C PHE A 310 33.87 -9.83 15.33
N THR A 311 34.54 -8.69 15.16
CA THR A 311 35.00 -7.84 16.24
C THR A 311 33.93 -6.78 16.56
N SER A 312 33.55 -5.90 15.65
CA SER A 312 32.58 -4.83 15.96
C SER A 312 31.24 -5.06 15.24
N CYS A 313 30.11 -5.07 15.95
CA CYS A 313 28.78 -5.28 15.32
C CYS A 313 27.66 -4.37 15.83
N SER A 314 26.72 -4.02 14.96
CA SER A 314 25.50 -3.28 15.29
C SER A 314 24.27 -4.11 14.92
N PHE A 315 23.28 -4.22 15.81
CA PHE A 315 22.01 -4.89 15.54
C PHE A 315 20.84 -3.91 15.58
N LEU A 316 20.01 -3.96 14.55
CA LEU A 316 18.79 -3.18 14.41
C LEU A 316 17.56 -4.07 14.62
N THR A 317 16.72 -3.68 15.56
CA THR A 317 15.42 -4.31 15.85
C THR A 317 14.35 -3.24 15.88
N ASP A 318 13.12 -3.55 15.45
CA ASP A 318 11.98 -2.65 15.61
C ASP A 318 11.18 -2.92 16.91
N CYS A 319 11.54 -3.97 17.63
CA CYS A 319 10.96 -4.32 18.91
C CYS A 319 11.55 -3.44 20.03
N LYS A 320 10.79 -2.39 20.40
CA LYS A 320 11.18 -1.48 21.49
C LYS A 320 11.50 -2.20 22.80
N LEU A 321 10.70 -3.18 23.19
CA LEU A 321 10.91 -3.92 24.43
C LEU A 321 12.24 -4.68 24.41
N LEU A 322 12.58 -5.34 23.29
CA LEU A 322 13.86 -6.05 23.15
C LEU A 322 15.04 -5.09 23.23
N HIS A 323 14.97 -3.95 22.52
CA HIS A 323 15.99 -2.91 22.57
C HIS A 323 16.25 -2.43 24.02
N GLN A 324 15.20 -2.06 24.74
CA GLN A 324 15.33 -1.54 26.11
C GLN A 324 15.98 -2.55 27.08
N VAL A 325 15.73 -3.84 26.88
CA VAL A 325 16.29 -4.91 27.70
C VAL A 325 17.77 -5.16 27.37
N MET A 326 18.14 -5.09 26.08
CA MET A 326 19.52 -5.30 25.64
C MET A 326 20.44 -4.12 26.01
N VAL A 327 19.92 -2.88 25.95
CA VAL A 327 20.66 -1.67 26.36
C VAL A 327 20.68 -1.50 27.90
N GLY A 328 19.89 -2.28 28.64
CA GLY A 328 19.86 -2.25 30.11
C GLY A 328 18.96 -1.16 30.71
N GLU A 329 18.17 -0.46 29.90
CA GLU A 329 17.14 0.49 30.38
C GLU A 329 16.01 -0.22 31.14
N LEU A 330 15.77 -1.48 30.82
CA LEU A 330 14.69 -2.28 31.37
C LEU A 330 15.26 -3.58 31.96
N SER A 331 14.88 -3.91 33.21
CA SER A 331 15.24 -5.19 33.82
C SER A 331 14.63 -6.32 33.02
N VAL A 332 15.41 -7.39 32.80
CA VAL A 332 14.91 -8.59 32.13
C VAL A 332 13.66 -9.10 32.85
N GLU A 333 13.60 -8.97 34.19
CA GLU A 333 12.50 -9.43 35.05
C GLU A 333 11.12 -8.85 34.69
N SER A 334 11.11 -7.71 34.00
CA SER A 334 9.89 -7.04 33.56
C SER A 334 9.38 -7.52 32.19
N VAL A 335 10.11 -8.43 31.55
CA VAL A 335 9.77 -9.04 30.26
C VAL A 335 9.03 -10.36 30.50
N ASP A 336 8.34 -10.85 29.47
CA ASP A 336 7.74 -12.17 29.47
C ASP A 336 8.73 -13.24 29.89
N TRP A 337 8.39 -13.98 30.94
CA TRP A 337 9.32 -14.91 31.55
C TRP A 337 9.76 -16.07 30.64
N ARG A 338 8.98 -16.31 29.59
CA ARG A 338 9.21 -17.40 28.64
C ARG A 338 10.33 -17.12 27.65
N CYS A 339 10.90 -15.91 27.62
CA CYS A 339 12.10 -15.58 26.85
C CYS A 339 13.31 -15.20 27.73
N PHE A 340 13.23 -15.42 29.05
CA PHE A 340 14.31 -15.10 30.00
C PHE A 340 15.62 -15.79 29.63
N HIS A 341 15.54 -17.08 29.36
CA HIS A 341 16.72 -17.92 29.17
C HIS A 341 17.48 -17.49 27.92
N GLU A 342 16.76 -17.19 26.85
CA GLU A 342 17.29 -16.72 25.57
C GLU A 342 17.93 -15.34 25.71
N ILE A 343 17.31 -14.41 26.46
CA ILE A 343 17.88 -13.09 26.70
C ILE A 343 19.16 -13.19 27.54
N LEU A 344 19.18 -14.03 28.56
CA LEU A 344 20.37 -14.25 29.39
C LEU A 344 21.49 -14.94 28.59
N ASP A 345 21.15 -15.93 27.78
CA ASP A 345 22.08 -16.62 26.88
C ASP A 345 22.69 -15.64 25.88
N ILE A 346 21.89 -14.74 25.29
CA ILE A 346 22.37 -13.63 24.47
C ILE A 346 23.32 -12.75 25.29
N LYS A 347 22.91 -12.25 26.46
CA LYS A 347 23.75 -11.35 27.27
C LYS A 347 25.09 -12.00 27.67
N CYS A 348 25.09 -13.25 28.10
CA CYS A 348 26.31 -14.02 28.38
C CYS A 348 27.15 -14.21 27.13
N SER A 349 26.51 -14.55 26.01
CA SER A 349 27.17 -14.68 24.71
C SER A 349 27.88 -13.41 24.24
N LEU A 350 27.43 -12.24 24.69
CA LEU A 350 28.00 -10.94 24.32
C LEU A 350 29.18 -10.51 25.21
N GLN A 351 29.34 -11.10 26.41
CA GLN A 351 30.41 -10.76 27.36
C GLN A 351 31.82 -11.05 26.83
N ASP A 352 31.94 -11.98 25.89
CA ASP A 352 33.22 -12.40 25.28
C ASP A 352 33.51 -11.69 23.93
N THR A 353 32.70 -10.71 23.51
CA THR A 353 32.74 -10.08 22.17
C THR A 353 32.88 -8.56 22.21
N VAL A 354 33.61 -8.03 21.23
CA VAL A 354 33.96 -6.62 21.01
C VAL A 354 32.72 -5.77 20.64
N LEU A 355 32.77 -4.47 20.97
CA LEU A 355 31.85 -3.36 20.66
C LEU A 355 30.53 -3.73 19.95
N ILE A 356 29.44 -3.75 20.74
CA ILE A 356 28.10 -4.12 20.27
C ILE A 356 27.13 -2.99 20.53
N LYS A 357 26.46 -2.51 19.46
CA LYS A 357 25.44 -1.47 19.55
C LYS A 357 24.07 -2.02 19.17
N PHE A 358 23.07 -1.75 20.00
CA PHE A 358 21.67 -2.03 19.67
C PHE A 358 20.99 -0.73 19.23
N GLN A 359 20.25 -0.78 18.14
CA GLN A 359 19.52 0.38 17.61
C GLN A 359 18.06 0.02 17.38
N LEU A 360 17.16 0.91 17.80
CA LEU A 360 15.72 0.77 17.54
C LEU A 360 15.36 1.32 16.16
N GLU A 361 14.86 0.46 15.27
CA GLU A 361 14.30 0.87 14.00
C GLU A 361 12.79 1.18 14.16
N CYS A 362 12.38 2.42 13.94
CA CYS A 362 10.96 2.75 13.96
C CYS A 362 10.27 2.23 12.69
N THR A 363 9.49 1.16 12.79
CA THR A 363 8.65 0.67 11.69
C THR A 363 7.48 1.61 11.41
N GLY A 364 7.77 2.66 10.65
CA GLY A 364 6.81 3.56 10.03
C GLY A 364 7.41 4.14 8.76
N LYS A 365 6.59 4.41 7.74
CA LYS A 365 7.01 5.01 6.45
C LYS A 365 7.69 6.40 6.54
N ASN A 366 8.07 6.84 7.74
CA ASN A 366 8.92 7.98 8.00
C ASN A 366 10.26 7.45 8.55
N LYS A 367 11.24 7.38 7.64
CA LYS A 367 12.70 7.33 7.86
C LYS A 367 13.15 7.00 9.30
N THR A 368 13.84 5.87 9.42
CA THR A 368 14.73 5.40 10.49
C THR A 368 15.23 6.54 11.38
N GLN A 369 14.68 6.66 12.60
CA GLN A 369 15.30 7.43 13.66
C GLN A 369 16.17 6.47 14.47
N ILE A 370 17.49 6.64 14.38
CA ILE A 370 18.44 5.95 15.24
C ILE A 370 18.54 6.80 16.52
N ILE A 371 18.14 6.23 17.65
CA ILE A 371 18.43 6.82 18.96
C ILE A 371 19.80 6.27 19.35
N GLU A 372 20.83 7.11 19.31
CA GLU A 372 22.14 6.75 19.81
C GLU A 372 22.17 6.97 21.33
N LEU A 373 22.39 5.91 22.07
CA LEU A 373 22.82 5.97 23.46
C LEU A 373 24.17 5.27 23.52
N ASN A 374 25.21 6.04 23.81
CA ASN A 374 26.53 5.50 24.12
C ASN A 374 26.43 4.81 25.48
N ILE A 375 26.80 3.54 25.51
CA ILE A 375 27.15 2.84 26.75
C ILE A 375 28.62 3.20 26.97
N GLU A 376 28.88 4.23 27.75
CA GLU A 376 30.17 4.37 28.46
C GLU A 376 29.98 3.72 29.84
N ASP A 377 31.04 3.04 30.28
CA ASP A 377 31.14 2.10 31.41
C ASP A 377 30.35 2.43 32.69
#